data_AF-A0A060CK37-F1
#
_entry.id   AF-A0A060CK37-F1
#
_cell.length_a   1.000
_cell.length_b   1.000
_cell.length_c   1.000
_cell.angle_alpha   90.00
_cell.angle_beta   90.00
_cell.angle_gamma   90.00
#
_symmetry.space_group_name_H-M   'P 1'
#
loop_
_entity.id
_entity.type
_entity.pdbx_description
1 polymer ?
#
loop_
_entity_poly.entity_id
_entity_poly.type
_entity_poly.pdbx_seq_one_letter_code
_entity_poly.pdbx_strand_id
1 'polypeptide(L)'
;DMSTLRGWWREDAAVTARFAASMLGIPFAEPELSGEVAARIVNQHLVSPAMWAVFPLQDLLAMDESLRHPDPDAERINVPAITPYNWRYRMHLTLAALNAAEPFKLPARAVGQERRTL
;
A
#
# COMPACT_ATOMS: atom_id res chain seq x y z
N ASP A 1 -8.31 -9.13 9.15
CA ASP A 1 -8.57 -9.51 7.75
C ASP A 1 -8.84 -8.28 6.92
N MET A 2 -7.94 -7.99 6.00
CA MET A 2 -8.10 -7.02 4.92
C MET A 2 -7.30 -7.55 3.72
N SER A 3 -7.72 -7.19 2.52
CA SER A 3 -6.93 -7.40 1.31
C SER A 3 -5.71 -6.48 1.32
N THR A 4 -4.66 -6.82 0.55
CA THR A 4 -3.54 -5.89 0.32
C THR A 4 -4.02 -4.67 -0.45
N LEU A 5 -3.24 -3.60 -0.49
CA LEU A 5 -3.60 -2.37 -1.19
C LEU A 5 -3.89 -2.63 -2.68
N ARG A 6 -3.09 -3.49 -3.33
CA ARG A 6 -3.32 -3.94 -4.71
C ARG A 6 -4.56 -4.81 -4.84
N GLY A 7 -4.79 -5.71 -3.88
CA GLY A 7 -6.01 -6.53 -3.84
C GLY A 7 -7.26 -5.65 -3.74
N TRP A 8 -7.30 -4.76 -2.75
CA TRP A 8 -8.39 -3.80 -2.55
C TRP A 8 -8.66 -2.94 -3.79
N TRP A 9 -7.60 -2.44 -4.44
CA TRP A 9 -7.74 -1.63 -5.65
C TRP A 9 -8.49 -2.35 -6.78
N ARG A 10 -8.32 -3.67 -6.88
CA ARG A 10 -8.95 -4.53 -7.90
C ARG A 10 -10.35 -5.04 -7.51
N GLU A 11 -10.72 -4.99 -6.23
CA GLU A 11 -11.95 -5.65 -5.73
C GLU A 11 -13.23 -5.06 -6.30
N ASP A 12 -13.34 -3.73 -6.35
CA ASP A 12 -14.51 -3.02 -6.86
C ASP A 12 -14.08 -1.74 -7.58
N ALA A 13 -14.19 -1.75 -8.91
CA ALA A 13 -13.79 -0.64 -9.75
C ALA A 13 -14.58 0.66 -9.47
N ALA A 14 -15.84 0.58 -9.04
CA ALA A 14 -16.63 1.76 -8.72
C ALA A 14 -16.18 2.39 -7.39
N VAL A 15 -15.81 1.57 -6.40
CA VAL A 15 -15.22 2.04 -5.14
C VAL A 15 -13.86 2.67 -5.39
N THR A 16 -13.00 2.00 -6.17
CA THR A 16 -11.66 2.49 -6.53
C THR A 16 -11.73 3.79 -7.31
N ALA A 17 -12.58 3.89 -8.33
CA ALA A 17 -12.74 5.12 -9.13
C ALA A 17 -13.22 6.30 -8.25
N ARG A 18 -14.17 6.06 -7.34
CA ARG A 18 -14.64 7.09 -6.41
C ARG A 18 -13.53 7.56 -5.48
N PHE A 19 -12.76 6.64 -4.88
CA PHE A 19 -11.63 6.98 -4.02
C PHE A 19 -10.56 7.76 -4.78
N ALA A 20 -10.18 7.28 -5.98
CA ALA A 20 -9.17 7.91 -6.80
C ALA A 20 -9.57 9.35 -7.17
N ALA A 21 -10.83 9.57 -7.54
CA ALA A 21 -11.33 10.91 -7.85
C ALA A 21 -11.40 11.82 -6.61
N SER A 22 -11.94 11.33 -5.48
CA SER A 22 -12.20 12.18 -4.32
C SER A 22 -10.99 12.42 -3.43
N MET A 23 -10.12 11.42 -3.27
CA MET A 23 -8.98 11.46 -2.36
C MET A 23 -7.67 11.79 -3.07
N LEU A 24 -7.53 11.39 -4.33
CA LEU A 24 -6.30 11.56 -5.11
C LEU A 24 -6.46 12.53 -6.29
N GLY A 25 -7.67 13.00 -6.61
CA GLY A 25 -7.90 13.85 -7.78
C GLY A 25 -7.58 13.16 -9.12
N ILE A 26 -7.61 11.82 -9.15
CA ILE A 26 -7.38 11.02 -10.36
C ILE A 26 -8.75 10.75 -11.01
N PRO A 27 -9.07 11.34 -12.17
CA PRO A 27 -10.40 11.23 -12.77
C PRO A 27 -10.69 9.82 -13.32
N PHE A 28 -9.64 9.10 -13.74
CA PHE A 28 -9.74 7.75 -14.28
C PHE A 28 -8.69 6.86 -13.61
N ALA A 29 -9.14 6.04 -12.67
CA ALA A 29 -8.29 5.03 -12.04
C ALA A 29 -8.02 3.90 -13.03
N GLU A 30 -6.75 3.56 -13.22
CA GLU A 30 -6.39 2.35 -13.93
C GLU A 30 -6.82 1.10 -13.14
N PRO A 31 -7.15 -0.02 -13.80
CA PRO A 31 -7.52 -1.27 -13.11
C PRO A 31 -6.41 -1.80 -12.20
N GLU A 32 -5.16 -1.50 -12.55
CA GLU A 32 -3.98 -1.87 -11.79
C GLU A 32 -3.46 -0.70 -10.98
N LEU A 33 -3.16 -0.97 -9.71
CA LEU A 33 -2.53 0.02 -8.86
C LEU A 33 -1.08 0.22 -9.28
N SER A 34 -0.73 1.41 -9.75
CA SER A 34 0.67 1.79 -9.98
C SER A 34 1.40 2.03 -8.65
N GLY A 35 2.72 1.85 -8.66
CA GLY A 35 3.60 2.13 -7.53
C GLY A 35 3.52 3.59 -7.09
N GLU A 36 3.43 4.51 -8.05
CA GLU A 36 3.21 5.93 -7.77
C GLU A 36 1.92 6.17 -6.99
N VAL A 37 0.80 5.59 -7.42
CA VAL A 37 -0.50 5.76 -6.73
C VAL A 37 -0.48 5.07 -5.37
N ALA A 38 0.14 3.88 -5.25
CA ALA A 38 0.36 3.22 -3.96
C ALA A 38 1.18 4.11 -3.00
N ALA A 39 2.27 4.72 -3.48
CA ALA A 39 3.10 5.61 -2.70
C ALA A 39 2.34 6.86 -2.22
N ARG A 40 1.45 7.41 -3.07
CA ARG A 40 0.57 8.53 -2.69
C ARG A 40 -0.40 8.14 -1.57
N ILE A 41 -0.98 6.94 -1.61
CA ILE A 41 -1.88 6.43 -0.56
C ILE A 41 -1.11 6.23 0.75
N VAL A 42 0.06 5.59 0.71
CA VAL A 42 0.93 5.39 1.89
C VAL A 42 1.34 6.74 2.48
N ASN A 43 1.75 7.70 1.63
CA ASN A 43 2.16 9.02 2.07
C ASN A 43 1.01 9.79 2.76
N GLN A 44 -0.23 9.68 2.26
CA GLN A 44 -1.41 10.27 2.92
C GLN A 44 -1.56 9.79 4.38
N HIS A 45 -1.26 8.53 4.64
CA HIS A 45 -1.34 7.95 5.98
C HIS A 45 -0.15 8.39 6.85
N LEU A 46 1.05 8.49 6.27
CA LEU A 46 2.26 8.98 6.96
C LEU A 46 2.15 10.44 7.42
N VAL A 47 1.50 11.31 6.62
CA VAL A 47 1.29 12.73 6.95
C VAL A 47 0.05 12.98 7.81
N SER A 48 -0.74 11.95 8.10
CA SER A 48 -1.91 12.08 8.95
C SER A 48 -1.54 12.48 10.40
N PRO A 49 -2.48 13.07 11.17
CA PRO A 49 -2.25 13.42 12.56
C PRO A 49 -2.23 12.19 13.49
N ALA A 50 -2.35 10.97 12.96
CA ALA A 50 -2.27 9.76 13.75
C ALA A 50 -0.93 9.67 14.48
N MET A 51 -0.99 9.16 15.71
CA MET A 51 0.22 8.89 16.50
C MET A 51 1.07 7.82 15.81
N TRP A 52 0.44 6.76 15.33
CA TRP A 52 1.07 5.65 14.61
C TRP A 52 0.45 5.44 13.24
N ALA A 53 1.30 5.20 12.26
CA ALA A 53 0.93 4.67 10.96
C ALA A 53 1.57 3.28 10.84
N VAL A 54 0.74 2.24 10.77
CA VAL A 54 1.18 0.83 10.68
C VAL A 54 0.70 0.28 9.36
N PHE A 55 1.64 -0.28 8.58
CA PHE A 55 1.36 -0.81 7.25
C PHE A 55 1.75 -2.30 7.19
N PRO A 56 0.93 -3.15 6.55
CA PRO A 56 1.40 -4.43 6.05
C PRO A 56 2.59 -4.23 5.12
N LEU A 57 3.58 -5.14 5.19
CA LEU A 57 4.77 -5.06 4.35
C LEU A 57 4.42 -5.04 2.86
N GLN A 58 3.38 -5.78 2.46
CA GLN A 58 2.93 -5.86 1.06
C GLN A 58 2.53 -4.49 0.50
N ASP A 59 1.90 -3.65 1.32
CA ASP A 59 1.45 -2.32 0.89
C ASP A 59 2.63 -1.36 0.73
N LEU A 60 3.70 -1.57 1.51
CA LEU A 60 4.95 -0.83 1.32
C LEU A 60 5.67 -1.29 0.05
N LEU A 61 5.75 -2.60 -0.20
CA LEU A 61 6.35 -3.13 -1.42
C LEU A 61 5.56 -2.72 -2.68
N ALA A 62 4.24 -2.52 -2.57
CA ALA A 62 3.40 -2.11 -3.68
C ALA A 62 3.77 -0.74 -4.28
N MET A 63 4.49 0.11 -3.53
CA MET A 63 4.97 1.42 -3.97
C MET A 63 6.03 1.37 -5.07
N ASP A 64 6.67 0.20 -5.26
CA ASP A 64 7.71 -0.01 -6.27
C ASP A 64 7.40 -1.30 -7.03
N GLU A 65 7.12 -1.17 -8.33
CA GLU A 65 6.80 -2.30 -9.19
C GLU A 65 7.90 -3.36 -9.27
N SER A 66 9.16 -3.00 -8.98
CA SER A 66 10.29 -3.92 -8.96
C SER A 66 10.39 -4.76 -7.67
N LEU A 67 9.69 -4.35 -6.60
CA LEU A 67 9.77 -4.98 -5.28
C LEU A 67 8.52 -5.78 -4.91
N ARG A 68 7.37 -5.47 -5.51
CA ARG A 68 6.12 -6.19 -5.27
C ARG A 68 6.10 -7.57 -5.93
N HIS A 69 5.24 -8.45 -5.44
CA HIS A 69 5.09 -9.76 -6.06
C HIS A 69 4.42 -9.61 -7.44
N PRO A 70 4.82 -10.35 -8.49
CA PRO A 70 4.19 -10.25 -9.79
C PRO A 70 2.68 -10.51 -9.75
N ASP A 71 2.29 -11.51 -8.97
CA ASP A 71 0.90 -11.85 -8.67
C ASP A 71 0.45 -11.22 -7.33
N PRO A 72 -0.51 -10.27 -7.33
CA PRO A 72 -1.02 -9.69 -6.08
C PRO A 72 -1.86 -10.65 -5.23
N ASP A 73 -2.46 -11.71 -5.80
CA ASP A 73 -3.23 -12.65 -4.99
C ASP A 73 -2.31 -13.45 -4.06
N ALA A 74 -1.07 -13.71 -4.49
CA ALA A 74 -0.02 -14.30 -3.67
C ALA A 74 0.46 -13.39 -2.52
N GLU A 75 0.10 -12.10 -2.51
CA GLU A 75 0.43 -11.17 -1.41
C GLU A 75 -0.54 -11.31 -0.22
N ARG A 76 -1.69 -11.94 -0.42
CA ARG A 76 -2.75 -12.05 0.58
C ARG A 76 -2.37 -13.02 1.69
N ILE A 77 -2.44 -12.56 2.95
CA ILE A 77 -2.14 -13.39 4.11
C ILE A 77 -3.28 -14.38 4.41
N ASN A 78 -4.53 -13.93 4.29
CA ASN A 78 -5.70 -14.72 4.63
C ASN A 78 -6.94 -14.28 3.84
N VAL A 79 -7.83 -15.25 3.56
CA VAL A 79 -9.18 -15.02 3.04
C VAL A 79 -10.15 -15.65 4.05
N PRO A 80 -10.84 -14.87 4.89
CA PRO A 80 -11.68 -15.44 5.95
C PRO A 80 -12.84 -16.30 5.45
N ALA A 81 -13.28 -16.10 4.19
CA ALA A 81 -14.34 -16.90 3.58
C ALA A 81 -13.89 -18.30 3.13
N ILE A 82 -12.58 -18.60 3.11
CA ILE A 82 -12.04 -19.87 2.62
C ILE A 82 -11.49 -20.68 3.80
N THR A 83 -12.12 -21.84 4.06
CA THR A 83 -11.66 -22.82 5.05
C THR A 83 -10.94 -23.99 4.35
N PRO A 84 -9.80 -24.47 4.91
CA PRO A 84 -9.13 -23.98 6.12
C PRO A 84 -8.36 -22.67 5.89
N TYR A 85 -8.35 -21.79 6.91
CA TYR A 85 -7.62 -20.52 6.87
C TYR A 85 -6.14 -20.74 6.52
N ASN A 86 -5.64 -20.01 5.53
CA ASN A 86 -4.40 -20.36 4.84
C ASN A 86 -3.30 -19.31 5.04
N TRP A 87 -2.72 -19.24 6.25
CA TRP A 87 -1.70 -18.28 6.71
C TRP A 87 -0.29 -18.52 6.13
N ARG A 88 -0.19 -18.65 4.81
CA ARG A 88 1.02 -19.13 4.12
C ARG A 88 1.86 -18.05 3.46
N TYR A 89 1.45 -16.79 3.52
CA TYR A 89 2.22 -15.70 2.94
C TYR A 89 3.67 -15.70 3.44
N ARG A 90 4.60 -15.58 2.50
CA ARG A 90 6.03 -15.36 2.75
C ARG A 90 6.51 -14.32 1.75
N MET A 91 7.31 -13.36 2.22
CA MET A 91 7.96 -12.42 1.32
C MET A 91 8.85 -13.17 0.33
N HIS A 92 8.72 -12.87 -0.96
CA HIS A 92 9.48 -13.50 -2.03
C HIS A 92 10.92 -12.98 -2.12
N LEU A 93 11.17 -11.78 -1.60
CA LEU A 93 12.50 -11.20 -1.49
C LEU A 93 13.24 -11.73 -0.25
N THR A 94 14.56 -11.85 -0.36
CA THR A 94 15.41 -11.98 0.81
C THR A 94 15.60 -10.61 1.47
N LEU A 95 15.91 -10.58 2.77
CA LEU A 95 16.22 -9.33 3.46
C LEU A 95 17.44 -8.61 2.84
N ALA A 96 18.43 -9.37 2.35
CA ALA A 96 19.59 -8.81 1.68
C ALA A 96 19.22 -8.13 0.35
N ALA A 97 18.35 -8.76 -0.45
CA ALA A 97 17.84 -8.18 -1.68
C ALA A 97 17.01 -6.91 -1.41
N LEU A 98 16.14 -6.96 -0.39
CA LEU A 98 15.34 -5.80 0.02
C LEU A 98 16.22 -4.64 0.50
N ASN A 99 17.25 -4.92 1.31
CA ASN A 99 18.17 -3.89 1.80
C ASN A 99 19.06 -3.29 0.68
N ALA A 100 19.34 -4.06 -0.37
CA ALA A 100 20.09 -3.58 -1.53
C ALA A 100 19.24 -2.74 -2.50
N ALA A 101 17.91 -2.79 -2.38
CA ALA A 101 17.01 -1.96 -3.17
C ALA A 101 17.04 -0.50 -2.65
N GLU A 102 17.97 0.29 -3.18
CA GLU A 102 18.10 1.75 -2.96
C GLU A 102 16.79 2.57 -3.03
N PRO A 103 15.78 2.24 -3.87
CA PRO A 103 14.54 3.02 -3.91
C PRO A 103 13.52 2.67 -2.82
N PHE A 104 13.73 1.63 -1.99
CA PHE A 104 12.83 1.35 -0.86
C PHE A 104 13.11 2.29 0.32
N LYS A 105 12.86 3.58 0.13
CA LYS A 105 12.89 4.59 1.18
C LYS A 105 11.46 5.06 1.38
N LEU A 106 10.92 4.79 2.58
CA LEU A 106 9.63 5.36 2.96
C LEU A 106 9.70 6.89 2.82
N PRO A 107 8.62 7.54 2.33
CA PRO A 107 8.54 8.99 2.35
C PRO A 107 8.86 9.49 3.75
N ALA A 108 9.86 10.38 3.87
CA ALA A 108 10.20 10.95 5.16
C ALA A 108 9.00 11.76 5.67
N ARG A 109 8.50 11.44 6.87
CA ARG A 109 7.53 12.30 7.55
C ARG A 109 8.21 13.64 7.76
N ALA A 110 7.73 14.70 7.13
CA ALA A 110 8.13 16.05 7.50
C ALA A 110 7.71 16.25 8.96
N VAL A 111 8.67 16.11 9.89
CA VAL A 111 8.46 16.41 11.29
C VAL A 111 8.18 17.91 11.37
N GLY A 112 7.02 18.28 11.91
CA GLY A 112 6.35 19.55 11.65
C GLY A 112 7.19 20.80 11.89
N GLN A 113 7.13 21.73 10.93
CA GLN A 113 7.22 23.16 11.23
C GLN A 113 5.94 23.57 11.99
N GLU A 114 6.17 24.10 13.18
CA GLU A 114 5.31 24.87 14.09
C GLU A 114 3.81 24.96 13.76
N ARG A 115 2.99 24.33 14.60
CA ARG A 115 1.59 24.73 14.77
C ARG A 115 1.55 26.01 15.60
N ARG A 116 1.36 27.16 14.96
CA ARG A 116 0.82 28.35 15.64
C ARG A 116 -0.62 28.03 16.04
N THR A 117 -0.84 27.94 17.35
CA THR A 117 -2.15 28.00 17.99
C THR A 117 -2.86 29.31 17.62
N LEU A 118 -4.14 29.20 17.25
CA LEU A 118 -5.10 30.29 17.40
C LEU A 118 -5.82 30.10 18.74
#